data_AF-X0T3H9-F1
#
_entry.id   AF-X0T3H9-F1
#
_cell.length_a   1.000
_cell.length_b   1.000
_cell.length_c   1.000
_cell.angle_alpha   90.00
_cell.angle_beta   90.00
_cell.angle_gamma   90.00
#
_symmetry.space_group_name_H-M   'P 1'
#
loop_
_entity.id
_entity.type
_entity.pdbx_description
1 polymer ?
#
loop_
_entity_poly.entity_id
_entity_poly.type
_entity_poly.pdbx_seq_one_letter_code
_entity_poly.pdbx_strand_id
1 'polypeptide(L)'
;LEMDGLSSSSDRVMFSEALTLYLYRYKLALGPQEKLTNMIILEEAHNLLLKKSSDSKESILETSIRMVRQYGLGYVFVDQSASLLSRVAFANSYATVALSQKLRSDVQTVSGAMNLTDEQKQALNTLPIGTAVVRLADEYPEPFVIKIRLCPIREGCISDKAIRDKWGAYYSDTSSNSSIRASSEVVSPISPPDKKEQEKRNNQNTENITHPPSPKESQDREDKSLLSNDSQPDPPNDRLTREQIRFLADLATRPLSTTVSRYQRLNLSRRRGNAIR
;
A
#
# COMPACT_ATOMS: atom_id res chain seq x y z
N LEU A 1 12.91 6.99 8.17
CA LEU A 1 14.12 6.68 7.38
C LEU A 1 14.37 7.90 6.52
N GLU A 2 15.59 8.44 6.53
CA GLU A 2 15.94 9.56 5.66
C GLU A 2 16.33 9.02 4.29
N MET A 3 15.77 9.60 3.22
CA MET A 3 15.93 9.09 1.85
C MET A 3 16.75 10.04 0.97
N ASP A 4 17.31 11.10 1.55
CA ASP A 4 18.06 12.12 0.81
C ASP A 4 19.37 11.60 0.23
N GLY A 5 19.92 10.52 0.80
CA GLY A 5 21.07 9.80 0.25
C GLY A 5 20.79 9.02 -1.05
N LEU A 6 19.54 8.88 -1.47
CA LEU A 6 19.19 8.24 -2.74
C LEU A 6 19.09 9.30 -3.85
N SER A 7 19.89 9.11 -4.91
CA SER A 7 20.10 10.09 -5.98
C SER A 7 18.92 10.27 -6.93
N SER A 8 18.09 9.24 -7.13
CA SER A 8 16.94 9.32 -8.03
C SER A 8 15.61 9.18 -7.31
N SER A 9 14.58 9.88 -7.79
CA SER A 9 13.22 9.74 -7.28
C SER A 9 12.69 8.32 -7.47
N SER A 10 13.05 7.65 -8.57
CA SER A 10 12.70 6.25 -8.82
C SER A 10 13.28 5.30 -7.78
N ASP A 11 14.53 5.52 -7.33
CA ASP A 11 15.13 4.67 -6.29
C ASP A 11 14.42 4.86 -4.95
N ARG A 12 14.03 6.11 -4.64
CA ARG A 12 13.27 6.41 -3.43
C ARG A 12 11.91 5.72 -3.43
N VAL A 13 11.19 5.81 -4.56
CA VAL A 13 9.89 5.14 -4.72
C VAL A 13 10.06 3.62 -4.60
N MET A 14 10.96 3.02 -5.37
CA MET A 14 11.20 1.58 -5.34
C MET A 14 11.56 1.09 -3.94
N PHE A 15 12.45 1.79 -3.25
CA PHE A 15 12.86 1.42 -1.91
C PHE A 15 11.70 1.52 -0.92
N SER A 16 10.94 2.62 -0.95
CA SER A 16 9.78 2.83 -0.08
C SER A 16 8.69 1.78 -0.33
N GLU A 17 8.41 1.44 -1.59
CA GLU A 17 7.48 0.37 -1.95
C GLU A 17 7.96 -0.98 -1.40
N ALA A 18 9.23 -1.33 -1.63
CA ALA A 18 9.80 -2.60 -1.18
C ALA A 18 9.80 -2.72 0.36
N LEU A 19 10.18 -1.66 1.07
CA LEU A 19 10.19 -1.64 2.53
C LEU A 19 8.76 -1.74 3.09
N THR A 20 7.83 -0.95 2.55
CA THR A 20 6.42 -0.98 3.01
C THR A 20 5.80 -2.35 2.76
N LEU A 21 6.07 -2.94 1.60
CA LEU A 21 5.65 -4.30 1.27
C LEU A 21 6.26 -5.34 2.21
N TYR A 22 7.55 -5.22 2.54
CA TYR A 22 8.22 -6.11 3.48
C TYR A 22 7.58 -6.05 4.87
N LEU A 23 7.37 -4.84 5.41
CA LEU A 23 6.73 -4.64 6.71
C LEU A 23 5.31 -5.20 6.74
N TYR A 24 4.55 -4.99 5.67
CA TYR A 24 3.22 -5.56 5.51
C TYR A 24 3.26 -7.11 5.51
N ARG A 25 4.15 -7.72 4.72
CA ARG A 25 4.29 -9.19 4.67
C ARG A 25 4.77 -9.78 5.99
N TYR A 26 5.67 -9.11 6.68
CA TYR A 26 6.11 -9.51 8.01
C TYR A 26 4.93 -9.54 8.99
N LYS A 27 4.06 -8.51 8.95
CA LYS A 27 2.84 -8.47 9.77
C LYS A 27 1.82 -9.54 9.40
N LEU A 28 1.65 -9.84 8.11
CA LEU A 28 0.82 -10.97 7.67
C LEU A 28 1.31 -12.30 8.25
N ALA A 29 2.63 -12.54 8.22
CA ALA A 29 3.23 -13.78 8.72
C ALA A 29 3.07 -13.95 10.24
N LEU A 30 3.03 -12.85 11.01
CA LEU A 30 2.73 -12.87 12.44
C LEU A 30 1.26 -13.16 12.76
N GLY A 31 0.38 -13.06 11.76
CA GLY A 31 -1.06 -13.29 11.91
C GLY A 31 -1.82 -12.09 12.50
N PRO A 32 -3.15 -12.25 12.70
CA PRO A 32 -4.03 -11.17 13.13
C PRO A 32 -3.63 -10.58 14.49
N GLN A 33 -3.84 -9.27 14.65
CA GLN A 33 -3.56 -8.54 15.89
C GLN A 33 -4.74 -7.60 16.19
N GLU A 34 -5.30 -7.71 17.40
CA GLU A 34 -6.44 -6.87 17.82
C GLU A 34 -6.03 -5.42 18.09
N LYS A 35 -4.80 -5.20 18.56
CA LYS A 35 -4.30 -3.88 18.95
C LYS A 35 -3.40 -3.30 17.86
N LEU A 36 -3.45 -1.98 17.70
CA LEU A 36 -2.47 -1.25 16.89
C LEU A 36 -1.08 -1.41 17.52
N THR A 37 -0.14 -2.00 16.77
CA THR A 37 1.24 -2.24 17.21
C THR A 37 2.24 -1.38 16.46
N ASN A 38 1.97 -1.10 15.18
CA ASN A 38 2.88 -0.36 14.32
C ASN A 38 2.11 0.65 13.47
N MET A 39 2.76 1.79 13.23
CA MET A 39 2.27 2.84 12.35
C MET A 39 3.32 3.14 11.30
N ILE A 40 2.92 3.18 10.03
CA ILE A 40 3.76 3.60 8.91
C ILE A 40 3.29 5.00 8.50
N ILE A 41 4.20 5.97 8.59
CA ILE A 41 3.95 7.35 8.17
C ILE A 41 4.59 7.52 6.80
N LEU A 42 3.78 7.82 5.79
CA LEU A 42 4.21 8.06 4.42
C LEU A 42 4.10 9.56 4.13
N GLU A 43 5.24 10.22 4.06
CA GLU A 43 5.36 11.58 3.53
C GLU A 43 5.36 11.54 2.00
N GLU A 44 4.76 12.54 1.37
CA GLU A 44 4.57 12.61 -0.08
C GLU A 44 3.92 11.33 -0.64
N ALA A 45 2.84 10.91 0.02
CA ALA A 45 2.21 9.61 -0.16
C ALA A 45 1.77 9.32 -1.61
N HIS A 46 1.48 10.35 -2.42
CA HIS A 46 1.11 10.21 -3.83
C HIS A 46 2.22 9.55 -4.67
N ASN A 47 3.48 9.59 -4.23
CA ASN A 47 4.57 8.88 -4.89
C ASN A 47 4.38 7.36 -4.89
N LEU A 48 3.70 6.83 -3.86
CA LEU A 48 3.43 5.40 -3.69
C LEU A 48 1.97 5.06 -4.01
N LEU A 49 1.07 6.01 -3.78
CA LEU A 49 -0.37 5.84 -3.88
C LEU A 49 -0.95 6.83 -4.90
N LEU A 50 -0.38 6.85 -6.10
CA LEU A 50 -0.83 7.73 -7.16
C LEU A 50 -2.25 7.36 -7.62
N LYS A 51 -3.08 8.37 -7.86
CA LYS A 51 -4.39 8.22 -8.47
C LYS A 51 -4.24 7.71 -9.90
N LYS A 52 -4.68 6.48 -10.13
CA LYS A 52 -4.68 5.87 -11.46
C LYS A 52 -6.07 5.86 -12.09
N SER A 53 -6.14 5.61 -13.39
CA SER A 53 -7.39 5.36 -14.10
C SER A 53 -8.05 4.06 -13.59
N SER A 54 -9.37 3.98 -13.74
CA SER A 54 -10.19 2.85 -13.25
C SER A 54 -9.79 1.49 -13.81
N ASP A 55 -9.09 1.47 -14.94
CA ASP A 55 -8.67 0.25 -15.65
C ASP A 55 -7.26 -0.24 -15.24
N SER A 56 -6.61 0.47 -14.33
CA SER A 56 -5.28 0.11 -13.83
C SER A 56 -5.36 -0.95 -12.74
N LYS A 57 -4.39 -1.88 -12.73
CA LYS A 57 -4.26 -2.86 -11.65
C LYS A 57 -3.95 -2.14 -10.34
N GLU A 58 -4.74 -2.45 -9.32
CA GLU A 58 -4.51 -2.01 -7.93
C GLU A 58 -3.11 -2.47 -7.49
N SER A 59 -2.38 -1.58 -6.85
CA SER A 59 -1.06 -1.89 -6.30
C SER A 59 -1.18 -2.75 -5.04
N ILE A 60 -0.12 -3.51 -4.72
CA ILE A 60 -0.09 -4.30 -3.49
C ILE A 60 -0.24 -3.39 -2.25
N LEU A 61 0.25 -2.15 -2.31
CA LEU A 61 0.07 -1.17 -1.26
C LEU A 61 -1.40 -0.79 -1.07
N GLU A 62 -2.12 -0.51 -2.16
CA GLU A 62 -3.56 -0.23 -2.10
C GLU A 62 -4.36 -1.41 -1.54
N THR A 63 -4.04 -2.64 -1.95
CA THR A 63 -4.62 -3.85 -1.34
C THR A 63 -4.27 -3.96 0.15
N SER A 64 -3.02 -3.64 0.53
CA SER A 64 -2.59 -3.70 1.93
C SER A 64 -3.41 -2.78 2.82
N ILE A 65 -3.71 -1.55 2.37
CA ILE A 65 -4.46 -0.53 3.13
C ILE A 65 -5.82 -1.06 3.62
N ARG A 66 -6.47 -1.91 2.83
CA ARG A 66 -7.77 -2.50 3.21
C ARG A 66 -7.66 -3.55 4.30
N MET A 67 -6.51 -4.24 4.37
CA MET A 67 -6.29 -5.37 5.27
C MET A 67 -5.54 -5.00 6.55
N VAL A 68 -4.74 -3.94 6.55
CA VAL A 68 -3.81 -3.63 7.66
C VAL A 68 -4.45 -3.56 9.04
N ARG A 69 -5.73 -3.17 9.13
CA ARG A 69 -6.46 -3.10 10.42
C ARG A 69 -6.49 -4.44 11.15
N GLN A 70 -6.57 -5.56 10.40
CA GLN A 70 -6.64 -6.91 10.97
C GLN A 70 -5.30 -7.36 11.55
N TYR A 71 -4.21 -6.72 11.16
CA TYR A 71 -2.83 -7.10 11.51
C TYR A 71 -2.17 -6.07 12.43
N GLY A 72 -2.97 -5.23 13.10
CA GLY A 72 -2.46 -4.24 14.04
C GLY A 72 -1.49 -3.23 13.42
N LEU A 73 -1.66 -2.96 12.13
CA LEU A 73 -0.85 -2.03 11.34
C LEU A 73 -1.73 -0.84 10.92
N GLY A 74 -1.21 0.38 11.07
CA GLY A 74 -1.86 1.61 10.64
C GLY A 74 -1.00 2.38 9.64
N TYR A 75 -1.66 3.13 8.76
CA TYR A 75 -1.02 4.09 7.88
C TYR A 75 -1.41 5.52 8.25
N VAL A 76 -0.45 6.43 8.12
CA VAL A 76 -0.69 7.88 8.10
C VAL A 76 -0.13 8.41 6.78
N PHE A 77 -1.00 8.99 5.97
CA PHE A 77 -0.61 9.61 4.71
C PHE A 77 -0.48 11.12 4.92
N VAL A 78 0.66 11.67 4.53
CA VAL A 78 0.93 13.11 4.54
C VAL A 78 1.25 13.51 3.11
N ASP A 79 0.53 14.50 2.58
CA ASP A 79 0.67 14.92 1.20
C ASP A 79 0.28 16.39 1.02
N GLN A 80 0.96 17.07 0.10
CA GLN A 80 0.65 18.45 -0.28
C GLN A 80 -0.45 18.52 -1.35
N SER A 81 -0.60 17.48 -2.17
CA SER A 81 -1.48 17.45 -3.36
C SER A 81 -2.51 16.32 -3.26
N ALA A 82 -3.59 16.57 -2.51
CA ALA A 82 -4.67 15.60 -2.31
C ALA A 82 -5.26 15.02 -3.61
N SER A 83 -5.30 15.80 -4.69
CA SER A 83 -5.84 15.37 -5.99
C SER A 83 -5.01 14.30 -6.71
N LEU A 84 -3.73 14.15 -6.34
CA LEU A 84 -2.84 13.09 -6.85
C LEU A 84 -2.97 11.78 -6.06
N LEU A 85 -3.55 11.81 -4.86
CA LEU A 85 -3.65 10.64 -4.00
C LEU A 85 -4.77 9.69 -4.45
N SER A 86 -4.52 8.38 -4.35
CA SER A 86 -5.45 7.33 -4.74
C SER A 86 -6.76 7.40 -3.94
N ARG A 87 -7.87 7.09 -4.63
CA ARG A 87 -9.20 7.01 -4.00
C ARG A 87 -9.24 5.92 -2.92
N VAL A 88 -8.41 4.88 -3.05
CA VAL A 88 -8.32 3.80 -2.05
C VAL A 88 -7.81 4.34 -0.71
N ALA A 89 -6.83 5.25 -0.74
CA ALA A 89 -6.31 5.86 0.48
C ALA A 89 -7.40 6.66 1.20
N PHE A 90 -8.13 7.53 0.50
CA PHE A 90 -9.24 8.30 1.09
C PHE A 90 -10.37 7.40 1.62
N ALA A 91 -10.82 6.42 0.83
CA ALA A 91 -11.96 5.58 1.18
C ALA A 91 -11.71 4.66 2.39
N ASN A 92 -10.45 4.35 2.68
CA ASN A 92 -10.07 3.49 3.81
C ASN A 92 -9.43 4.27 4.97
N SER A 93 -9.32 5.60 4.86
CA SER A 93 -8.83 6.44 5.95
C SER A 93 -9.94 6.65 6.98
N TYR A 94 -9.65 6.31 8.24
CA TYR A 94 -10.58 6.57 9.35
C TYR A 94 -10.66 8.06 9.67
N ALA A 95 -9.55 8.77 9.62
CA ALA A 95 -9.49 10.20 9.91
C ALA A 95 -8.87 10.93 8.72
N THR A 96 -9.51 12.03 8.31
CA THR A 96 -8.96 12.98 7.33
C THR A 96 -8.77 14.32 8.02
N VAL A 97 -7.54 14.83 7.98
CA VAL A 97 -7.19 16.16 8.52
C VAL A 97 -6.74 17.03 7.36
N ALA A 98 -7.51 18.08 7.07
CA ALA A 98 -7.25 18.99 5.98
C ALA A 98 -6.84 20.36 6.50
N LEU A 99 -5.62 20.78 6.16
CA LEU A 99 -5.16 22.15 6.31
C LEU A 99 -5.64 23.00 5.11
N SER A 100 -5.31 24.29 5.12
CA SER A 100 -5.62 25.20 4.02
C SER A 100 -5.16 24.64 2.66
N GLN A 101 -6.07 24.62 1.69
CA GLN A 101 -5.84 24.17 0.32
C GLN A 101 -5.85 25.36 -0.64
N LYS A 102 -5.02 25.33 -1.69
CA LYS A 102 -4.97 26.43 -2.68
C LYS A 102 -5.55 26.03 -4.04
N LEU A 103 -5.26 24.82 -4.51
CA LEU A 103 -5.66 24.39 -5.85
C LEU A 103 -7.10 23.88 -5.85
N ARG A 104 -7.87 24.28 -6.86
CA ARG A 104 -9.30 23.89 -7.00
C ARG A 104 -9.49 22.37 -7.04
N SER A 105 -8.56 21.64 -7.64
CA SER A 105 -8.58 20.17 -7.72
C SER A 105 -8.43 19.52 -6.35
N ASP A 106 -7.52 20.05 -5.50
CA ASP A 106 -7.30 19.54 -4.15
C ASP A 106 -8.49 19.88 -3.26
N VAL A 107 -8.97 21.13 -3.32
CA VAL A 107 -10.19 21.56 -2.62
C VAL A 107 -11.36 20.64 -2.93
N GLN A 108 -11.59 20.30 -4.21
CA GLN A 108 -12.66 19.39 -4.61
C GLN A 108 -12.45 17.96 -4.09
N THR A 109 -11.21 17.48 -4.10
CA THR A 109 -10.88 16.12 -3.67
C THR A 109 -11.05 15.97 -2.17
N VAL A 110 -10.51 16.92 -1.40
CA VAL A 110 -10.65 16.97 0.06
C VAL A 110 -12.10 17.21 0.46
N SER A 111 -12.81 18.15 -0.17
CA SER A 111 -14.22 18.40 0.15
C SER A 111 -15.09 17.17 -0.09
N GLY A 112 -14.82 16.43 -1.18
CA GLY A 112 -15.50 15.17 -1.47
C GLY A 112 -15.16 14.07 -0.46
N ALA A 113 -13.89 13.93 -0.08
CA ALA A 113 -13.45 12.95 0.92
C ALA A 113 -14.02 13.22 2.31
N MET A 114 -14.23 14.49 2.65
CA MET A 114 -14.77 14.92 3.95
C MET A 114 -16.29 15.10 3.96
N ASN A 115 -16.96 14.97 2.81
CA ASN A 115 -18.39 15.23 2.62
C ASN A 115 -18.81 16.66 3.04
N LEU A 116 -18.02 17.67 2.64
CA LEU A 116 -18.33 19.08 2.94
C LEU A 116 -19.42 19.61 2.00
N THR A 117 -20.22 20.55 2.50
CA THR A 117 -21.16 21.32 1.64
C THR A 117 -20.41 22.30 0.74
N ASP A 118 -21.10 22.82 -0.29
CA ASP A 118 -20.51 23.80 -1.22
C ASP A 118 -20.12 25.11 -0.51
N GLU A 119 -20.85 25.50 0.53
CA GLU A 119 -20.51 26.65 1.37
C GLU A 119 -19.26 26.36 2.22
N GLN A 120 -19.20 25.20 2.86
CA GLN A 120 -18.06 24.78 3.69
C GLN A 120 -16.77 24.62 2.86
N LYS A 121 -16.89 24.20 1.61
CA LYS A 121 -15.76 24.06 0.69
C LYS A 121 -14.98 25.36 0.52
N GLN A 122 -15.65 26.51 0.56
CA GLN A 122 -14.97 27.81 0.47
C GLN A 122 -14.05 28.06 1.67
N ALA A 123 -14.38 27.51 2.84
CA ALA A 123 -13.59 27.66 4.06
C ALA A 123 -12.20 27.01 3.93
N LEU A 124 -12.04 25.92 3.16
CA LEU A 124 -10.75 25.27 2.95
C LEU A 124 -9.69 26.20 2.35
N ASN A 125 -10.09 27.21 1.58
CA ASN A 125 -9.17 28.20 1.01
C ASN A 125 -8.79 29.32 1.98
N THR A 126 -9.59 29.54 3.02
CA THR A 126 -9.46 30.70 3.93
C THR A 126 -9.03 30.31 5.34
N LEU A 127 -8.79 29.02 5.60
CA LEU A 127 -8.31 28.53 6.90
C LEU A 127 -7.02 29.27 7.34
N PRO A 128 -6.99 29.87 8.53
CA PRO A 128 -5.78 30.46 9.08
C PRO A 128 -4.70 29.41 9.31
N ILE A 129 -3.44 29.84 9.25
CA ILE A 129 -2.28 28.97 9.56
C ILE A 129 -2.45 28.35 10.96
N GLY A 130 -2.17 27.05 11.07
CA GLY A 130 -2.36 26.28 12.30
C GLY A 130 -3.80 25.86 12.57
N THR A 131 -4.70 25.98 11.58
CA THR A 131 -6.09 25.51 11.66
C THR A 131 -6.29 24.36 10.67
N ALA A 132 -7.11 23.39 11.03
CA ALA A 132 -7.47 22.28 10.16
C ALA A 132 -8.94 21.89 10.32
N VAL A 133 -9.54 21.38 9.24
CA VAL A 133 -10.82 20.68 9.31
C VAL A 133 -10.51 19.20 9.52
N VAL A 134 -11.27 18.54 10.40
CA VAL A 134 -11.15 17.12 10.70
C VAL A 134 -12.47 16.44 10.37
N ARG A 135 -12.38 15.32 9.67
CA ARG A 135 -13.48 14.37 9.49
C ARG A 135 -13.03 13.01 9.99
N LEU A 136 -13.79 12.44 10.91
CA LEU A 136 -13.62 11.07 11.39
C LEU A 136 -14.67 10.19 10.71
N ALA A 137 -14.39 8.94 10.41
CA ALA A 137 -15.36 8.04 9.78
C ALA A 137 -16.51 7.68 10.74
N ASP A 138 -16.24 7.74 12.05
CA ASP A 138 -17.17 7.41 13.12
C ASP A 138 -17.05 8.44 14.28
N GLU A 139 -17.90 8.34 15.29
CA GLU A 139 -18.02 9.22 16.47
C GLU A 139 -18.59 10.62 16.21
N TYR A 140 -18.12 11.29 15.16
CA TYR A 140 -18.56 12.65 14.80
C TYR A 140 -19.08 12.66 13.37
N PRO A 141 -20.41 12.75 13.16
CA PRO A 141 -21.01 12.68 11.83
C PRO A 141 -20.63 13.86 10.94
N GLU A 142 -20.43 15.03 11.55
CA GLU A 142 -20.09 16.27 10.85
C GLU A 142 -18.60 16.62 10.99
N PRO A 143 -17.96 17.13 9.93
CA PRO A 143 -16.62 17.69 10.01
C PRO A 143 -16.55 18.87 10.98
N PHE A 144 -15.43 19.00 11.70
CA PHE A 144 -15.23 20.08 12.66
C PHE A 144 -13.85 20.72 12.53
N VAL A 145 -13.72 21.95 13.00
CA VAL A 145 -12.48 22.73 12.90
C VAL A 145 -11.69 22.60 14.20
N ILE A 146 -10.37 22.38 14.06
CA ILE A 146 -9.43 22.35 15.18
C ILE A 146 -8.33 23.40 15.01
N LYS A 147 -7.75 23.83 16.13
CA LYS A 147 -6.51 24.62 16.16
C LYS A 147 -5.35 23.72 16.58
N ILE A 148 -4.42 23.52 15.66
CA ILE A 148 -3.19 22.76 15.89
C ILE A 148 -2.23 23.66 16.68
N ARG A 149 -1.76 23.15 17.82
CA ARG A 149 -0.77 23.87 18.63
C ARG A 149 0.56 23.91 17.90
N LEU A 150 1.17 25.09 17.83
CA LEU A 150 2.52 25.23 17.30
C LEU A 150 3.48 24.42 18.17
N CYS A 151 4.17 23.46 17.56
CA CYS A 151 5.28 22.75 18.18
C CYS A 151 6.58 23.36 17.65
N PRO A 152 7.32 24.14 18.45
CA PRO A 152 8.57 24.75 17.99
C PRO A 152 9.67 23.67 17.95
N ILE A 153 9.85 23.04 16.79
CA ILE A 153 11.01 22.18 16.53
C ILE A 153 12.16 23.09 16.13
N ARG A 154 13.23 23.09 16.92
CA ARG A 154 14.48 23.80 16.58
C ARG A 154 15.36 22.88 15.74
N GLU A 155 15.78 23.32 14.57
CA GLU A 155 16.80 22.61 13.79
C GLU A 155 18.07 22.40 14.65
N GLY A 156 18.67 21.21 14.54
CA GLY A 156 19.84 20.84 15.35
C GLY A 156 19.55 20.52 16.83
N CYS A 157 18.28 20.45 17.26
CA CYS A 157 17.92 20.06 18.63
C CYS A 157 18.35 18.62 18.99
N ILE A 158 18.61 17.79 17.98
CA ILE A 158 19.10 16.42 18.12
C ILE A 158 20.47 16.36 17.43
N SER A 159 21.51 16.03 18.18
CA SER A 159 22.86 15.81 17.62
C SER A 159 22.98 14.42 17.02
N ASP A 160 23.86 14.25 16.03
CA ASP A 160 24.19 12.94 15.46
C ASP A 160 24.67 11.94 16.51
N LYS A 161 25.34 12.44 17.57
CA LYS A 161 25.73 11.61 18.71
C LYS A 161 24.51 11.05 19.41
N ALA A 162 23.49 11.87 19.69
CA ALA A 162 22.24 11.40 20.30
C ALA A 162 21.49 10.39 19.41
N ILE A 163 21.54 10.58 18.08
CA ILE A 163 20.97 9.60 17.13
C ILE A 163 21.76 8.28 17.20
N ARG A 164 23.10 8.33 17.13
CA ARG A 164 23.96 7.14 17.24
C ARG A 164 23.83 6.45 18.58
N ASP A 165 23.73 7.16 19.69
CA ASP A 165 23.58 6.53 21.01
C ASP A 165 22.23 5.81 21.11
N LYS A 166 21.17 6.38 20.50
CA LYS A 166 19.83 5.78 20.49
C LYS A 166 19.68 4.62 19.51
N TRP A 167 20.32 4.71 18.34
CA TRP A 167 20.15 3.76 17.24
C TRP A 167 21.37 2.88 16.96
N GLY A 168 22.50 3.12 17.62
CA GLY A 168 23.79 2.48 17.34
C GLY A 168 23.78 0.97 17.54
N ALA A 169 22.90 0.46 18.41
CA ALA A 169 22.69 -0.99 18.55
C ALA A 169 22.04 -1.64 17.31
N TYR A 170 21.35 -0.86 16.47
CA TYR A 170 20.71 -1.31 15.22
C TYR A 170 21.58 -1.06 13.99
N TYR A 171 22.62 -0.22 14.13
CA TYR A 171 23.69 -0.02 13.15
C TYR A 171 24.94 -0.80 13.59
N SER A 172 24.82 -2.12 13.79
CA SER A 172 26.03 -2.94 13.79
C SER A 172 26.65 -2.81 12.40
N ASP A 173 27.89 -2.30 12.34
CA ASP A 173 28.75 -2.24 11.17
C ASP A 173 28.43 -3.37 10.17
N THR A 174 27.66 -3.06 9.12
CA THR A 174 27.42 -3.95 7.98
C THR A 174 28.71 -4.20 7.18
N SER A 175 29.82 -3.62 7.61
CA SER A 175 31.18 -3.79 7.10
C SER A 175 31.87 -5.08 7.58
N SER A 176 31.31 -5.80 8.56
CA SER A 176 31.87 -7.08 8.98
C SER A 176 30.94 -8.24 8.63
N ASN A 177 31.45 -9.17 7.82
CA ASN A 177 30.85 -10.47 7.50
C ASN A 177 30.43 -11.20 8.77
N SER A 178 29.26 -10.92 9.32
CA SER A 178 28.63 -11.80 10.29
C SER A 178 28.07 -12.96 9.48
N SER A 179 28.64 -14.14 9.68
CA SER A 179 28.14 -15.40 9.14
C SER A 179 26.61 -15.43 9.21
N ILE A 180 25.97 -15.60 8.05
CA ILE A 180 24.53 -15.80 7.89
C ILE A 180 24.07 -16.76 9.01
N ARG A 181 23.41 -16.21 10.03
CA ARG A 181 22.69 -17.04 11.00
C ARG A 181 21.57 -17.71 10.22
N ALA A 182 21.59 -19.04 10.21
CA ALA A 182 20.66 -19.85 9.46
C ALA A 182 19.21 -19.47 9.81
N SER A 183 18.47 -19.11 8.76
CA SER A 183 17.02 -19.23 8.57
C SER A 183 16.12 -19.13 9.80
N SER A 184 15.40 -18.00 9.92
CA SER A 184 14.03 -18.03 10.42
C SER A 184 13.10 -18.02 9.20
N GLU A 185 12.09 -18.88 9.27
CA GLU A 185 11.23 -19.38 8.20
C GLU A 185 10.88 -18.36 7.12
N VAL A 186 11.10 -18.77 5.87
CA VAL A 186 10.64 -18.09 4.67
C VAL A 186 9.13 -17.86 4.81
N VAL A 187 8.70 -16.60 4.75
CA VAL A 187 7.28 -16.22 4.73
C VAL A 187 6.57 -17.05 3.67
N SER A 188 5.66 -17.92 4.09
CA SER A 188 4.92 -18.79 3.18
C SER A 188 4.08 -17.95 2.20
N PRO A 189 3.92 -18.40 0.94
CA PRO A 189 2.99 -17.79 0.01
C PRO A 189 1.56 -17.85 0.58
N ILE A 190 0.79 -16.77 0.41
CA ILE A 190 -0.61 -16.70 0.82
C ILE A 190 -1.44 -17.60 -0.10
N SER A 191 -2.30 -18.44 0.48
CA SER A 191 -3.29 -19.23 -0.27
C SER A 191 -4.26 -18.32 -1.05
N PRO A 192 -4.68 -18.69 -2.26
CA PRO A 192 -5.67 -17.91 -3.00
C PRO A 192 -7.02 -17.86 -2.25
N PRO A 193 -7.82 -16.79 -2.44
CA PRO A 193 -9.11 -16.64 -1.76
C PRO A 193 -10.11 -17.74 -2.18
N ASP A 194 -10.72 -18.38 -1.20
CA ASP A 194 -11.70 -19.46 -1.37
C ASP A 194 -12.84 -19.08 -2.32
N LYS A 195 -12.96 -19.84 -3.42
CA LYS A 195 -14.19 -19.90 -4.20
C LYS A 195 -15.19 -20.73 -3.39
N LYS A 196 -16.24 -20.08 -2.88
CA LYS A 196 -17.37 -20.73 -2.20
C LYS A 196 -17.93 -21.89 -3.03
N GLU A 197 -17.78 -23.12 -2.54
CA GLU A 197 -18.64 -24.24 -2.90
C GLU A 197 -20.04 -24.00 -2.34
N GLN A 198 -21.05 -24.12 -3.21
CA GLN A 198 -22.45 -24.15 -2.83
C GLN A 198 -22.80 -25.55 -2.34
N GLU A 199 -22.89 -25.74 -1.02
CA GLU A 199 -23.65 -26.83 -0.44
C GLU A 199 -24.93 -26.30 0.22
N LYS A 200 -26.06 -26.80 -0.29
CA LYS A 200 -27.40 -26.62 0.27
C LYS A 200 -27.46 -27.24 1.66
N ARG A 201 -27.77 -26.45 2.70
CA ARG A 201 -28.43 -26.96 3.91
C ARG A 201 -29.33 -25.89 4.53
N ASN A 202 -30.62 -26.21 4.56
CA ASN A 202 -31.65 -25.51 5.32
C ASN A 202 -31.39 -25.68 6.83
N ASN A 203 -31.36 -24.60 7.61
CA ASN A 203 -32.40 -24.31 8.61
C ASN A 203 -32.09 -23.05 9.45
N GLN A 204 -33.20 -22.44 9.84
CA GLN A 204 -33.45 -21.25 10.66
C GLN A 204 -32.57 -21.07 11.90
N ASN A 205 -32.09 -19.84 12.13
CA ASN A 205 -32.39 -19.06 13.33
C ASN A 205 -31.91 -17.60 13.20
N THR A 206 -32.76 -16.71 13.68
CA THR A 206 -32.71 -15.24 13.64
C THR A 206 -31.70 -14.69 14.66
N GLU A 207 -30.89 -13.71 14.28
CA GLU A 207 -30.51 -12.58 15.17
C GLU A 207 -29.90 -11.41 14.37
N ASN A 208 -30.34 -10.20 14.73
CA ASN A 208 -30.20 -8.95 14.00
C ASN A 208 -28.79 -8.35 14.06
N ILE A 209 -28.16 -8.06 12.92
CA ILE A 209 -27.15 -6.99 12.79
C ILE A 209 -27.34 -6.25 11.46
N THR A 210 -27.71 -4.98 11.56
CA THR A 210 -27.95 -4.03 10.46
C THR A 210 -26.65 -3.47 9.88
N HIS A 211 -26.33 -3.83 8.64
CA HIS A 211 -25.46 -3.04 7.75
C HIS A 211 -26.07 -2.97 6.35
N PRO A 212 -25.89 -1.84 5.62
CA PRO A 212 -26.63 -1.55 4.39
C PRO A 212 -26.16 -2.40 3.19
N PRO A 213 -27.05 -2.68 2.21
CA PRO A 213 -26.73 -3.56 1.09
C PRO A 213 -25.81 -2.89 0.05
N SER A 214 -24.86 -3.66 -0.48
CA SER A 214 -24.06 -3.28 -1.67
C SER A 214 -24.92 -3.25 -2.95
N PRO A 215 -24.58 -2.44 -3.96
CA PRO A 215 -25.39 -2.25 -5.16
C PRO A 215 -25.46 -3.52 -6.02
N LYS A 216 -26.66 -3.84 -6.49
CA LYS A 216 -26.93 -4.94 -7.43
C LYS A 216 -26.42 -4.58 -8.82
N GLU A 217 -25.59 -5.44 -9.41
CA GLU A 217 -25.32 -5.43 -10.85
C GLU A 217 -26.56 -5.89 -11.61
N SER A 218 -26.97 -5.05 -12.56
CA SER A 218 -28.06 -5.28 -13.50
C SER A 218 -27.74 -6.42 -14.46
N GLN A 219 -28.72 -7.30 -14.65
CA GLN A 219 -28.75 -8.31 -15.69
C GLN A 219 -28.89 -7.65 -17.06
N ASP A 220 -28.06 -8.05 -18.02
CA ASP A 220 -28.40 -7.99 -19.44
C ASP A 220 -28.00 -9.31 -20.12
N ARG A 221 -28.91 -9.79 -20.96
CA ARG A 221 -28.86 -11.07 -21.69
C ARG A 221 -28.35 -10.89 -23.12
N GLU A 222 -27.76 -11.98 -23.59
CA GLU A 222 -27.77 -12.54 -24.96
C GLU A 222 -26.76 -12.07 -26.04
N ASP A 223 -25.96 -13.06 -26.44
CA ASP A 223 -25.45 -13.44 -27.76
C ASP A 223 -24.45 -12.58 -28.55
N LYS A 224 -23.19 -13.07 -28.62
CA LYS A 224 -22.46 -13.32 -29.89
C LYS A 224 -21.15 -14.10 -29.75
N SER A 225 -21.16 -15.31 -30.30
CA SER A 225 -20.16 -16.00 -31.14
C SER A 225 -18.64 -15.89 -30.88
N LEU A 226 -18.06 -17.07 -30.56
CA LEU A 226 -16.82 -17.66 -31.12
C LEU A 226 -15.60 -16.75 -31.34
N LEU A 227 -14.74 -16.66 -30.32
CA LEU A 227 -13.28 -16.58 -30.50
C LEU A 227 -12.61 -17.37 -29.37
N SER A 228 -11.97 -18.47 -29.73
CA SER A 228 -11.10 -19.28 -28.88
C SER A 228 -9.91 -18.45 -28.40
N ASN A 229 -9.77 -18.29 -27.09
CA ASN A 229 -8.51 -17.89 -26.47
C ASN A 229 -8.15 -18.90 -25.38
N ASP A 230 -7.12 -19.69 -25.68
CA ASP A 230 -6.42 -20.57 -24.77
C ASP A 230 -5.84 -19.77 -23.60
N SER A 231 -6.19 -20.18 -22.37
CA SER A 231 -5.31 -20.29 -21.19
C SER A 231 -6.19 -20.50 -19.97
N GLN A 232 -6.59 -21.75 -19.71
CA GLN A 232 -7.01 -22.13 -18.36
C GLN A 232 -5.74 -22.10 -17.49
N PRO A 233 -5.72 -21.39 -16.35
CA PRO A 233 -4.56 -21.42 -15.47
C PRO A 233 -4.53 -22.76 -14.74
N ASP A 234 -3.59 -23.62 -15.14
CA ASP A 234 -3.23 -24.81 -14.36
C ASP A 234 -2.81 -24.39 -12.93
N PRO A 235 -3.06 -25.23 -11.91
CA PRO A 235 -2.59 -24.98 -10.56
C PRO A 235 -1.05 -24.81 -10.52
N PRO A 236 -0.51 -23.97 -9.62
CA PRO A 236 0.93 -23.68 -9.59
C PRO A 236 1.71 -24.97 -9.35
N ASN A 237 2.54 -25.34 -10.31
CA ASN A 237 3.38 -26.52 -10.25
C ASN A 237 4.51 -26.27 -9.23
N ASP A 238 4.55 -27.07 -8.16
CA ASP A 238 5.49 -26.96 -7.03
C ASP A 238 6.95 -27.30 -7.40
N ARG A 239 7.24 -27.54 -8.68
CA ARG A 239 8.55 -27.88 -9.21
C ARG A 239 9.05 -26.81 -10.16
N LEU A 240 10.12 -26.13 -9.75
CA LEU A 240 10.83 -25.17 -10.58
C LEU A 240 11.48 -25.88 -11.79
N THR A 241 11.26 -25.34 -12.98
CA THR A 241 11.93 -25.81 -14.19
C THR A 241 13.42 -25.45 -14.16
N ARG A 242 14.23 -26.18 -14.93
CA ARG A 242 15.68 -25.94 -15.03
C ARG A 242 16.02 -24.50 -15.43
N GLU A 243 15.19 -23.88 -16.26
CA GLU A 243 15.34 -22.50 -16.68
C GLU A 243 15.04 -21.51 -15.57
N GLN A 244 14.01 -21.77 -14.76
CA GLN A 244 13.69 -20.98 -13.57
C GLN A 244 14.80 -21.07 -12.52
N ILE A 245 15.35 -22.26 -12.29
CA ILE A 245 16.50 -22.48 -11.41
C ILE A 245 17.72 -21.68 -11.92
N ARG A 246 17.99 -21.74 -13.22
CA ARG A 246 19.11 -21.01 -13.84
C ARG A 246 18.92 -19.49 -13.73
N PHE A 247 17.69 -19.01 -13.85
CA PHE A 247 17.36 -17.59 -13.68
C PHE A 247 17.56 -17.12 -12.23
N LEU A 248 17.07 -17.89 -11.26
CA LEU A 248 17.26 -17.60 -9.84
C LEU A 248 18.73 -17.66 -9.43
N ALA A 249 19.51 -18.57 -10.00
CA ALA A 249 20.95 -18.63 -9.78
C ALA A 249 21.71 -17.40 -10.35
N ASP A 250 21.32 -16.88 -11.52
CA ASP A 250 21.91 -15.63 -12.05
C ASP A 250 21.50 -14.41 -11.21
N LEU A 251 20.28 -14.39 -10.67
CA LEU A 251 19.82 -13.37 -9.72
C LEU A 251 20.66 -13.36 -8.44
N ALA A 252 20.90 -14.54 -7.85
CA ALA A 252 21.68 -14.67 -6.62
C ALA A 252 23.15 -14.30 -6.82
N THR A 253 23.73 -14.60 -7.99
CA THR A 253 25.14 -14.31 -8.27
C THR A 253 25.38 -12.88 -8.78
N ARG A 254 24.38 -12.24 -9.40
CA ARG A 254 24.50 -10.90 -10.00
C ARG A 254 23.24 -10.06 -9.74
N PRO A 255 23.05 -9.61 -8.48
CA PRO A 255 21.83 -8.89 -8.08
C PRO A 255 21.67 -7.55 -8.81
N LEU A 256 22.78 -6.84 -9.06
CA LEU A 256 22.81 -5.52 -9.71
C LEU A 256 22.76 -5.56 -11.24
N SER A 257 22.69 -6.76 -11.86
CA SER A 257 22.61 -6.85 -13.31
C SER A 257 21.24 -6.37 -13.80
N THR A 258 21.26 -5.48 -14.79
CA THR A 258 20.03 -5.07 -15.49
C THR A 258 19.32 -6.28 -16.10
N THR A 259 17.98 -6.18 -16.23
CA THR A 259 17.13 -7.19 -16.87
C THR A 259 17.62 -7.51 -18.28
N VAL A 260 18.04 -6.49 -19.03
CA VAL A 260 18.57 -6.62 -20.39
C VAL A 260 19.81 -7.51 -20.43
N SER A 261 20.81 -7.24 -19.59
CA SER A 261 22.05 -8.02 -19.55
C SER A 261 21.83 -9.44 -19.03
N ARG A 262 20.89 -9.62 -18.09
CA ARG A 262 20.50 -10.93 -17.56
C ARG A 262 19.89 -11.81 -18.65
N TYR A 263 18.97 -11.27 -19.43
CA TYR A 263 18.28 -12.03 -20.49
C TYR A 263 19.23 -12.44 -21.61
N GLN A 264 20.18 -11.57 -21.97
CA GLN A 264 21.25 -11.91 -22.92
C GLN A 264 22.13 -13.05 -22.40
N ARG A 265 22.59 -13.00 -21.15
CA ARG A 265 23.42 -14.07 -20.55
C ARG A 265 22.70 -15.41 -20.44
N LEU A 266 21.40 -15.38 -20.19
CA LEU A 266 20.59 -16.57 -20.04
C LEU A 266 19.99 -17.08 -21.36
N ASN A 267 20.30 -16.43 -22.50
CA ASN A 267 19.71 -16.71 -23.81
C ASN A 267 18.16 -16.71 -23.79
N LEU A 268 17.58 -15.82 -23.00
CA LEU A 268 16.12 -15.67 -22.88
C LEU A 268 15.61 -14.62 -23.86
N SER A 269 14.52 -14.93 -24.55
CA SER A 269 13.91 -14.01 -25.53
C SER A 269 13.11 -12.90 -24.83
N ARG A 270 13.40 -11.64 -25.19
CA ARG A 270 12.62 -10.47 -24.73
C ARG A 270 11.17 -10.45 -25.22
N ARG A 271 10.88 -11.14 -26.32
CA ARG A 271 9.55 -11.12 -26.99
C ARG A 271 8.64 -12.28 -26.59
N ARG A 272 9.16 -13.25 -25.83
CA ARG A 272 8.37 -14.35 -25.25
C ARG A 272 8.36 -14.19 -23.74
N GLY A 273 7.46 -13.36 -23.20
CA GLY A 273 7.16 -13.42 -21.77
C GLY A 273 6.57 -14.79 -21.42
N ASN A 274 6.90 -15.34 -20.23
CA ASN A 274 6.47 -16.58 -19.54
C ASN A 274 6.01 -17.85 -20.30
N ALA A 275 5.93 -17.87 -21.62
CA ALA A 275 5.71 -19.06 -22.43
C ALA A 275 7.05 -19.75 -22.66
N ILE A 276 7.48 -20.48 -21.63
CA ILE A 276 8.52 -21.50 -21.75
C ILE A 276 7.80 -22.79 -22.14
N ARG A 277 8.32 -23.46 -23.17
CA ARG A 277 7.71 -24.60 -23.87
C ARG A 277 7.85 -25.90 -23.08
#